data_AF-A0A5B7JG73-F1
#
_entry.id   AF-A0A5B7JG73-F1
#
_cell.length_a   1.000
_cell.length_b   1.000
_cell.length_c   1.000
_cell.angle_alpha   90.00
_cell.angle_beta   90.00
_cell.angle_gamma   90.00
#
_symmetry.space_group_name_H-M   'P 1'
#
loop_
_entity.id
_entity.type
_entity.pdbx_description
1 polymer ?
#
loop_
_entity_poly.entity_id
_entity_poly.type
_entity_poly.pdbx_seq_one_letter_code
_entity_poly.pdbx_strand_id
1 'polypeptide(L)'
;MWEEFEVGNGGEWGEQLLDFTVDNLLTQWVRHPTSGRQEDTPLRLDLIFTKGGQLSQEIEYECPLGKSDHELLKFCLDVGLSVENGDGYKEEHLNYARARYNDLRRYFDNVD
;
A
#
# COMPACT_ATOMS: atom_id res chain seq x y z
N MET A 1 17.79 -1.34 -7.54
CA MET A 1 18.46 -2.27 -8.47
C MET A 1 17.49 -3.44 -8.64
N TRP A 2 16.84 -3.52 -9.81
CA TRP A 2 15.69 -4.40 -10.09
C TRP A 2 16.10 -5.79 -10.57
N GLU A 3 17.36 -6.16 -10.39
CA GLU A 3 18.01 -7.28 -11.08
C GLU A 3 17.55 -8.68 -10.62
N GLU A 4 16.64 -8.77 -9.64
CA GLU A 4 16.11 -10.04 -9.11
C GLU A 4 14.56 -10.09 -9.08
N PHE A 5 13.89 -9.52 -10.08
CA PHE A 5 12.50 -9.88 -10.36
C PHE A 5 12.47 -10.90 -11.50
N GLU A 6 12.39 -12.18 -11.15
CA GLU A 6 11.92 -13.18 -12.11
C GLU A 6 10.43 -12.92 -12.37
N VAL A 7 10.10 -12.69 -13.64
CA VAL A 7 8.69 -12.56 -14.08
C VAL A 7 8.04 -13.92 -13.87
N GLY A 8 7.28 -14.05 -12.79
CA GLY A 8 6.41 -15.20 -12.57
C GLY A 8 5.31 -15.28 -13.63
N ASN A 9 4.47 -16.31 -13.57
CA ASN A 9 3.37 -16.56 -14.52
C ASN A 9 2.19 -15.56 -14.38
N GLY A 10 2.47 -14.28 -14.10
CA GLY A 10 1.50 -13.20 -13.89
C GLY A 10 0.97 -12.57 -15.18
N GLY A 11 1.45 -13.01 -16.34
CA GLY A 11 1.00 -12.52 -17.65
C GLY A 11 1.14 -11.01 -17.81
N GLU A 12 0.22 -10.42 -18.59
CA GLU A 12 0.18 -8.99 -18.96
C GLU A 12 0.18 -8.05 -17.75
N TRP A 13 -0.43 -8.45 -16.63
CA TRP A 13 -0.52 -7.63 -15.42
C TRP A 13 0.82 -7.48 -14.70
N GLY A 14 1.68 -8.50 -14.76
CA GLY A 14 3.02 -8.45 -14.20
C GLY A 14 3.90 -7.45 -14.96
N GLU A 15 3.82 -7.48 -16.29
CA GLU A 15 4.55 -6.56 -17.17
C GLU A 15 4.07 -5.11 -16.96
N GLN A 16 2.76 -4.87 -16.94
CA GLN A 16 2.20 -3.53 -16.69
C GLN A 16 2.62 -2.95 -15.34
N LEU A 17 2.67 -3.78 -14.28
CA LEU A 17 3.13 -3.34 -12.97
C LEU A 17 4.63 -2.99 -13.01
N LEU A 18 5.45 -3.81 -13.66
CA LEU A 18 6.88 -3.52 -13.82
C LEU A 18 7.10 -2.22 -14.58
N ASP A 19 6.45 -2.06 -15.74
CA ASP A 19 6.53 -0.85 -16.55
C ASP A 19 6.12 0.38 -15.73
N PHE A 20 4.97 0.31 -15.03
CA PHE A 20 4.52 1.39 -14.15
C PHE A 20 5.56 1.75 -13.09
N THR A 21 6.18 0.76 -12.45
CA THR A 21 7.18 1.01 -11.39
C THR A 21 8.46 1.63 -11.94
N VAL A 22 8.88 1.21 -13.13
CA VAL A 22 10.07 1.73 -13.82
C VAL A 22 9.82 3.16 -14.29
N ASP A 23 8.71 3.40 -14.99
CA ASP A 23 8.33 4.71 -15.52
C ASP A 23 8.20 5.77 -14.42
N ASN A 24 7.78 5.36 -13.22
CA ASN A 24 7.62 6.25 -12.08
C ASN A 24 8.84 6.34 -11.15
N LEU A 25 9.94 5.65 -11.50
CA LEU A 25 11.16 5.59 -10.69
C LEU A 25 10.88 5.18 -9.24
N LEU A 26 9.98 4.21 -9.06
CA LEU A 26 9.67 3.69 -7.74
C LEU A 26 10.84 2.85 -7.21
N THR A 27 10.94 2.71 -5.90
CA THR A 27 11.87 1.79 -5.25
C THR A 27 11.05 0.76 -4.48
N GLN A 28 11.20 -0.52 -4.82
CA GLN A 28 10.65 -1.63 -4.07
C GLN A 28 11.59 -2.03 -2.92
N TRP A 29 11.05 -2.13 -1.72
CA TRP A 29 11.78 -2.44 -0.49
C TRP A 29 11.65 -3.88 0.01
N VAL A 30 10.55 -4.59 -0.27
CA VAL A 30 10.38 -5.97 0.21
C VAL A 30 11.26 -6.93 -0.59
N ARG A 31 12.08 -7.72 0.10
CA ARG A 31 13.04 -8.63 -0.52
C ARG A 31 12.70 -10.11 -0.33
N HIS A 32 12.08 -10.45 0.79
CA HIS A 32 11.81 -11.84 1.15
C HIS A 32 10.38 -12.25 0.80
N PRO A 33 10.12 -13.56 0.63
CA PRO A 33 8.75 -14.06 0.58
C PRO A 33 7.99 -13.67 1.85
N THR A 34 6.76 -13.21 1.68
CA THR A 34 5.91 -12.71 2.77
C THR A 34 4.65 -13.55 2.93
N SER A 35 4.36 -14.43 1.97
CA SER A 35 3.20 -15.31 2.00
C SER A 35 3.67 -16.76 2.01
N GLY A 36 3.07 -17.59 2.86
CA GLY A 36 3.38 -19.00 2.91
C GLY A 36 2.63 -19.74 4.03
N ARG A 37 2.09 -20.91 3.70
CA ARG A 37 1.64 -21.90 4.68
C ARG A 37 2.72 -22.96 4.83
N GLN A 38 2.67 -23.74 5.91
CA GLN A 38 3.68 -24.74 6.25
C GLN A 38 3.95 -25.78 5.14
N GLU A 39 3.04 -25.93 4.17
CA GLU A 39 3.16 -26.86 3.04
C GLU A 39 3.35 -26.18 1.66
N ASP A 40 3.28 -24.85 1.58
CA ASP A 40 3.38 -24.09 0.32
C ASP A 40 4.76 -23.48 0.13
N THR A 41 5.19 -23.32 -1.12
CA THR A 41 6.41 -22.55 -1.42
C THR A 41 6.17 -21.08 -1.12
N PRO A 42 6.96 -20.45 -0.23
CA PRO A 42 6.73 -19.06 0.13
C PRO A 42 6.89 -18.12 -1.07
N LEU A 43 5.95 -17.17 -1.23
CA LEU A 43 5.95 -16.19 -2.32
C LEU A 43 6.05 -14.75 -1.79
N ARG A 44 6.73 -13.89 -2.55
CA ARG A 44 6.80 -12.45 -2.30
C ARG A 44 5.65 -11.75 -3.01
N LEU A 45 4.52 -11.63 -2.30
CA LEU A 45 3.30 -11.01 -2.82
C LEU A 45 3.04 -9.62 -2.22
N ASP A 46 3.56 -9.36 -1.02
CA ASP A 46 3.46 -8.05 -0.39
C ASP A 46 4.63 -7.17 -0.84
N LEU A 47 4.33 -5.97 -1.33
CA LEU A 47 5.29 -5.04 -1.92
C LEU A 47 5.16 -3.66 -1.27
N ILE A 48 6.28 -2.95 -1.13
CA ILE A 48 6.34 -1.59 -0.57
C ILE A 48 7.12 -0.73 -1.55
N PHE A 49 6.41 0.17 -2.26
CA PHE A 49 7.02 1.09 -3.20
C PHE A 49 7.14 2.50 -2.61
N THR A 50 8.29 3.14 -2.78
CA THR A 50 8.46 4.58 -2.49
C THR A 50 8.92 5.35 -3.73
N LYS A 51 8.55 6.64 -3.81
CA LYS A 51 9.05 7.58 -4.81
C LYS A 51 9.86 8.66 -4.11
N GLY A 52 11.18 8.65 -4.27
CA GLY A 52 12.07 9.67 -3.72
C GLY A 52 12.25 9.69 -2.18
N GLY A 53 11.53 8.84 -1.43
CA GLY A 53 11.68 8.66 0.02
C GLY A 53 12.41 7.37 0.37
N GLN A 54 13.14 7.38 1.50
CA GLN A 54 13.80 6.20 2.04
C GLN A 54 13.08 5.68 3.28
N LEU A 55 13.18 4.38 3.51
CA LEU A 55 12.85 3.82 4.82
C LEU A 55 13.92 4.28 5.82
N SER A 56 13.51 4.75 7.00
CA SER A 56 14.46 5.16 8.05
C SER A 56 15.16 3.97 8.69
N GLN A 57 14.57 2.78 8.57
CA GLN A 57 15.04 1.51 9.10
C GLN A 57 14.72 0.38 8.11
N GLU A 58 15.37 -0.78 8.28
CA GLU A 58 15.03 -1.98 7.53
C GLU A 58 13.59 -2.44 7.88
N ILE A 59 12.94 -3.14 6.94
CA ILE A 59 11.61 -3.71 7.17
C ILE A 59 11.73 -4.84 8.19
N GLU A 60 10.95 -4.78 9.27
CA GLU A 60 10.79 -5.88 10.21
C GLU A 60 9.69 -6.82 9.71
N TYR A 61 9.98 -8.12 9.71
CA TYR A 61 9.07 -9.18 9.31
C TYR A 61 8.65 -9.95 10.56
N GLU A 62 7.36 -9.93 10.87
CA GLU A 62 6.79 -10.61 12.03
C GLU A 62 5.86 -11.76 11.63
N CYS A 63 5.68 -12.70 12.56
CA CYS A 63 4.79 -13.82 12.37
C CYS A 63 3.37 -13.36 11.95
N PRO A 64 2.71 -14.11 11.04
CA PRO A 64 1.35 -13.81 10.63
C PRO A 64 0.39 -13.65 11.81
N LEU A 65 -0.49 -12.64 11.73
CA LEU A 65 -1.48 -12.40 12.78
C LEU A 65 -2.71 -13.29 12.60
N GLY A 66 -3.04 -14.06 13.65
CA GLY A 66 -4.25 -14.86 13.71
C GLY A 66 -4.26 -16.02 12.72
N LYS A 67 -5.08 -15.92 11.67
CA LYS A 67 -5.22 -16.93 10.61
C LYS A 67 -4.62 -16.49 9.27
N SER A 68 -3.92 -15.36 9.25
CA SER A 68 -3.19 -14.90 8.07
C SER A 68 -2.11 -15.91 7.70
N ASP A 69 -1.91 -16.11 6.41
CA ASP A 69 -0.76 -16.79 5.82
C ASP A 69 0.27 -15.79 5.26
N HIS A 70 0.04 -14.49 5.48
CA HIS A 70 0.97 -13.41 5.20
C HIS A 70 1.63 -12.90 6.49
N GLU A 71 2.95 -12.72 6.42
CA GLU A 71 3.78 -12.08 7.44
C GLU A 71 3.37 -10.61 7.64
N LEU A 72 3.55 -10.12 8.86
CA LEU A 72 3.32 -8.72 9.18
C LEU A 72 4.60 -7.92 8.88
N LEU A 73 4.49 -6.95 7.97
CA LEU A 73 5.59 -6.04 7.63
C LEU A 73 5.48 -4.76 8.46
N LYS A 74 6.51 -4.43 9.23
CA LYS A 74 6.64 -3.14 9.92
C LYS A 74 7.80 -2.35 9.35
N PHE A 75 7.58 -1.07 9.08
CA PHE A 75 8.60 -0.19 8.55
C PHE A 75 8.31 1.25 8.96
N CYS A 76 9.37 2.06 8.98
CA CYS A 76 9.30 3.48 9.25
C CYS A 76 9.72 4.24 8.00
N LEU A 77 8.90 5.22 7.59
CA LEU A 77 9.23 6.11 6.48
C LEU A 77 9.93 7.35 7.04
N ASP A 78 11.10 7.68 6.50
CA ASP A 78 11.70 8.99 6.74
C ASP A 78 11.04 10.00 5.83
N VAL A 79 9.87 10.48 6.25
CA VAL A 79 9.20 11.54 5.52
C VAL A 79 9.68 12.85 6.14
N GLY A 80 10.51 13.59 5.40
CA GLY A 80 10.83 15.00 5.67
C GLY A 80 9.61 15.93 5.55
N LEU A 81 8.41 15.44 5.86
CA LEU A 81 7.27 16.26 6.18
C LEU A 81 7.64 17.00 7.46
N SER A 82 7.86 18.30 7.34
CA SER A 82 7.41 19.21 8.38
C SER A 82 5.92 18.90 8.58
N VAL A 83 5.63 17.99 9.51
CA VAL A 83 4.29 17.85 10.06
C VAL A 83 4.10 19.15 10.81
N GLU A 84 3.59 20.16 10.11
CA GLU A 84 2.76 21.12 10.79
C GLU A 84 1.67 20.27 11.41
N ASN A 85 1.73 20.10 12.73
CA ASN A 85 0.60 19.61 13.51
C ASN A 85 -0.49 20.67 13.38
N GLY A 86 -1.08 20.76 12.19
CA GLY A 86 -2.26 21.50 11.91
C GLY A 86 -3.39 20.63 12.39
N ASP A 87 -3.86 20.91 13.60
CA ASP A 87 -4.98 20.22 14.24
C ASP A 87 -6.30 20.28 13.44
N GLY A 88 -6.29 20.90 12.25
CA GLY A 88 -7.46 21.25 11.44
C GLY A 88 -8.14 20.11 10.67
N TYR A 89 -7.57 18.90 10.58
CA TYR A 89 -8.22 17.77 9.88
C TYR A 89 -8.89 16.75 10.83
N LYS A 90 -8.84 16.94 12.14
CA LYS A 90 -9.47 16.03 13.12
C LYS A 90 -10.83 16.49 13.66
N GLU A 91 -11.34 17.66 13.26
CA GLU A 91 -12.59 18.17 13.84
C GLU A 91 -13.89 17.58 13.26
N GLU A 92 -13.85 16.86 12.13
CA GLU A 92 -15.09 16.29 11.57
C GLU A 92 -14.97 14.79 11.31
N HIS A 93 -15.27 14.00 12.33
CA HIS A 93 -15.66 12.61 12.14
C HIS A 93 -16.99 12.57 11.36
N LEU A 94 -16.91 12.53 10.04
CA LEU A 94 -18.07 12.32 9.18
C LEU A 94 -18.68 10.95 9.50
N ASN A 95 -19.95 10.96 9.92
CA ASN A 95 -20.69 9.74 10.18
C ASN A 95 -21.15 9.11 8.84
N TYR A 96 -20.33 8.22 8.29
CA TYR A 96 -20.62 7.51 7.04
C TYR A 96 -21.83 6.56 7.10
N ALA A 97 -22.33 6.22 8.30
CA ALA A 97 -23.55 5.43 8.45
C ALA A 97 -24.83 6.26 8.19
N ARG A 98 -24.72 7.61 8.15
CA ARG A 98 -25.86 8.50 7.99
C ARG A 98 -25.68 9.39 6.76
N ALA A 99 -26.27 8.96 5.64
CA ALA A 99 -26.34 9.79 4.44
C ALA A 99 -27.12 11.10 4.72
N ARG A 100 -26.54 12.24 4.30
CA ARG A 100 -27.20 13.55 4.35
C ARG A 100 -28.13 13.72 3.15
N TYR A 101 -29.30 13.07 3.21
CA TYR A 101 -30.25 12.99 2.10
C TYR A 101 -30.67 14.34 1.50
N ASN A 102 -30.76 15.41 2.32
CA ASN A 102 -31.11 16.73 1.82
C ASN A 102 -30.03 17.33 0.91
N ASP A 103 -28.76 17.05 1.20
CA ASP A 103 -27.63 17.55 0.40
C ASP A 103 -27.46 16.72 -0.88
N LEU A 104 -27.68 15.41 -0.80
CA LEU A 104 -27.78 14.53 -1.96
C LEU A 104 -28.91 14.99 -2.90
N ARG A 105 -30.10 15.26 -2.35
CA ARG A 105 -31.25 15.72 -3.14
C ARG A 105 -30.94 17.02 -3.88
N ARG A 106 -30.36 18.00 -3.19
CA ARG A 106 -29.94 19.26 -3.81
C ARG A 106 -28.87 19.08 -4.89
N TYR A 107 -27.97 18.11 -4.74
CA TYR A 107 -26.96 17.80 -5.75
C TYR A 107 -27.58 17.17 -7.01
N PHE A 108 -28.56 16.29 -6.83
CA PHE A 108 -29.24 15.58 -7.92
C PHE A 108 -30.47 16.29 -8.49
N ASP A 109 -30.95 17.37 -7.86
CA ASP A 109 -32.09 18.17 -8.36
C ASP A 109 -31.81 18.87 -9.72
N ASN A 110 -30.55 18.91 -10.19
CA ASN A 110 -30.15 19.46 -11.49
C ASN A 110 -29.57 18.43 -12.47
N VAL A 111 -29.75 17.14 -12.20
CA VAL A 111 -29.32 16.07 -13.11
C VAL A 111 -30.57 15.55 -13.81
N ASP A 112 -30.79 16.00 -15.05
CA ASP A 112 -31.76 15.42 -15.98
C ASP A 112 -31.38 13.99 -16.38
#